data_AF-A0A9Y2E611-F1
#
_entry.id   AF-A0A9Y2E611-F1
#
_cell.length_a   1.000
_cell.length_b   1.000
_cell.length_c   1.000
_cell.angle_alpha   90.00
_cell.angle_beta   90.00
_cell.angle_gamma   90.00
#
_symmetry.space_group_name_H-M   'P 1'
#
loop_
_entity.id
_entity.type
_entity.pdbx_description
1 polymer ?
#
loop_
_entity_poly.entity_id
_entity_poly.type
_entity_poly.pdbx_seq_one_letter_code
_entity_poly.pdbx_strand_id
1 'polypeptide(L)'
;MKRRTFLVASGAAAVTASAGCLGDDGEPEHYSTPAAADLDTVVDVQWLEDNLDNVQPLDVRTKADFTNSRIEGAHFFGDDGAEDMNWARAAVETDDGYLPDVEAVAEGAERAGIGRNDDIVFYGTSPDHEVMRASVMFWAAGHEGNTYILDGGYSVWDEADLPTESGDKDHEGGSYDADDVEIGDLIVTHEWLNERIDEDGSEIPLIDARGRDEFLGNVDPGYHHTFEFERFGHIPGATNINHPQNGIGSGDNAYERLRSQEELEELYIDAAGLDPSELTVSYCVSGIRSSPGMFMLTTLGWDDMKMYEGSWRDWGNLPDGEYPYSQEAENIVEHFDNAT
;
A
#
# COMPACT_ATOMS: atom_id res chain seq x y z
N MET A 1 -56.56 9.39 51.01
CA MET A 1 -55.16 9.46 50.55
C MET A 1 -55.16 9.31 49.02
N LYS A 2 -55.52 10.35 48.28
CA LYS A 2 -54.63 11.28 47.56
C LYS A 2 -53.54 10.58 46.73
N ARG A 3 -53.89 10.29 45.46
CA ARG A 3 -52.96 10.06 44.34
C ARG A 3 -52.07 11.30 44.15
N ARG A 4 -50.76 11.09 43.97
CA ARG A 4 -49.83 12.11 43.48
C ARG A 4 -49.10 11.56 42.26
N THR A 5 -49.39 12.19 41.14
CA THR A 5 -48.66 12.16 39.88
C THR A 5 -47.27 12.75 40.08
N PHE A 6 -46.24 12.13 39.51
CA PHE A 6 -44.98 12.80 39.18
C PHE A 6 -44.60 12.40 37.75
N LEU A 7 -44.64 13.39 36.86
CA LEU A 7 -43.85 13.40 35.63
C LEU A 7 -42.38 13.56 36.01
N VAL A 8 -41.50 12.79 35.39
CA VAL A 8 -40.09 13.15 35.22
C VAL A 8 -39.73 12.85 33.76
N ALA A 9 -39.09 13.84 33.15
CA ALA A 9 -38.90 14.01 31.72
C ALA A 9 -37.85 13.05 31.13
N SER A 10 -38.14 12.55 29.93
CA SER A 10 -37.16 11.95 29.04
C SER A 10 -36.29 13.05 28.45
N GLY A 11 -35.02 13.12 28.83
CA GLY A 11 -34.01 13.94 28.17
C GLY A 11 -33.41 13.16 27.01
N ALA A 12 -33.73 13.55 25.78
CA ALA A 12 -33.00 13.13 24.60
C ALA A 12 -31.68 13.90 24.56
N ALA A 13 -30.55 13.18 24.53
CA ALA A 13 -29.26 13.77 24.22
C ALA A 13 -29.22 14.02 22.70
N ALA A 14 -29.09 15.29 22.33
CA ALA A 14 -28.87 15.70 20.95
C ALA A 14 -27.42 15.36 20.56
N VAL A 15 -27.25 14.46 19.61
CA VAL A 15 -26.02 14.33 18.83
C VAL A 15 -26.08 15.43 17.79
N THR A 16 -25.20 16.43 17.92
CA THR A 16 -24.98 17.45 16.91
C THR A 16 -24.16 16.83 15.78
N ALA A 17 -24.83 16.35 14.74
CA ALA A 17 -24.21 16.13 13.45
C ALA A 17 -23.97 17.51 12.80
N SER A 18 -22.71 17.84 12.56
CA SER A 18 -22.34 18.94 11.68
C SER A 18 -22.68 18.55 10.24
N ALA A 19 -23.77 19.10 9.74
CA ALA A 19 -24.15 19.02 8.34
C ALA A 19 -23.15 19.82 7.49
N GLY A 20 -22.37 19.13 6.67
CA GLY A 20 -21.82 19.69 5.43
C GLY A 20 -22.96 19.97 4.47
N CYS A 21 -22.87 21.08 3.74
CA CYS A 21 -23.96 21.71 3.02
C CYS A 21 -24.56 20.84 1.90
N LEU A 22 -25.89 20.79 1.86
CA LEU A 22 -26.71 20.18 0.83
C LEU A 22 -26.66 21.03 -0.46
N GLY A 23 -26.10 20.46 -1.53
CA GLY A 23 -26.39 20.82 -2.92
C GLY A 23 -27.79 20.33 -3.30
N ASP A 24 -28.61 21.26 -3.81
CA ASP A 24 -30.00 21.08 -4.22
C ASP A 24 -30.05 20.62 -5.68
N ASP A 25 -30.00 19.30 -5.93
CA ASP A 25 -30.38 18.66 -7.20
C ASP A 25 -30.79 17.17 -7.09
N GLY A 26 -30.73 16.54 -5.90
CA GLY A 26 -31.32 15.21 -5.66
C GLY A 26 -30.55 14.00 -6.23
N GLU A 27 -29.38 14.22 -6.82
CA GLU A 27 -28.34 13.21 -7.03
C GLU A 27 -27.32 13.36 -5.88
N PRO A 28 -26.85 12.27 -5.24
CA PRO A 28 -25.77 12.38 -4.27
C PRO A 28 -24.53 12.96 -4.97
N GLU A 29 -23.90 13.99 -4.38
CA GLU A 29 -22.60 14.46 -4.85
C GLU A 29 -21.66 13.26 -4.89
N HIS A 30 -21.21 12.91 -6.10
CA HIS A 30 -20.38 11.75 -6.39
C HIS A 30 -19.21 11.69 -5.41
N TYR A 31 -19.00 10.51 -4.80
CA TYR A 31 -17.89 10.22 -3.90
C TYR A 31 -16.57 10.34 -4.68
N SER A 32 -16.05 11.56 -4.82
CA SER A 32 -14.74 11.83 -5.41
C SER A 32 -13.80 12.34 -4.35
N THR A 33 -12.56 11.84 -4.33
CA THR A 33 -11.55 12.23 -3.36
C THR A 33 -10.49 13.13 -3.99
N PRO A 34 -9.79 13.95 -3.20
CA PRO A 34 -8.67 14.74 -3.72
C PRO A 34 -7.64 13.88 -4.46
N ALA A 35 -7.30 12.70 -3.91
CA ALA A 35 -6.38 11.78 -4.56
C ALA A 35 -6.90 11.29 -5.92
N ALA A 36 -8.15 10.82 -6.00
CA ALA A 36 -8.72 10.33 -7.25
C ALA A 36 -9.00 11.44 -8.29
N ALA A 37 -9.11 12.70 -7.84
CA ALA A 37 -9.28 13.84 -8.74
C ALA A 37 -7.97 14.26 -9.42
N ASP A 38 -6.84 14.07 -8.74
CA ASP A 38 -5.54 14.57 -9.16
C ASP A 38 -4.60 13.46 -9.70
N LEU A 39 -4.79 12.21 -9.29
CA LEU A 39 -3.90 11.08 -9.60
C LEU A 39 -4.57 10.07 -10.54
N ASP A 40 -4.04 9.92 -11.76
CA ASP A 40 -4.63 9.07 -12.81
C ASP A 40 -4.72 7.57 -12.45
N THR A 41 -3.88 7.10 -11.53
CA THR A 41 -3.84 5.69 -11.06
C THR A 41 -4.67 5.45 -9.79
N VAL A 42 -5.34 6.49 -9.27
CA VAL A 42 -6.20 6.40 -8.10
C VAL A 42 -7.62 6.70 -8.54
N VAL A 43 -8.55 5.80 -8.24
CA VAL A 43 -9.94 5.93 -8.69
C VAL A 43 -10.87 6.00 -7.51
N ASP A 44 -11.97 6.72 -7.69
CA ASP A 44 -13.03 6.79 -6.72
C ASP A 44 -14.14 5.76 -6.99
N VAL A 45 -15.10 5.68 -6.07
CA VAL A 45 -16.17 4.67 -6.15
C VAL A 45 -17.08 4.88 -7.36
N GLN A 46 -17.31 6.12 -7.77
CA GLN A 46 -18.19 6.43 -8.92
C GLN A 46 -17.49 6.01 -10.21
N TRP A 47 -16.21 6.34 -10.34
CA TRP A 47 -15.42 5.91 -11.48
C TRP A 47 -15.44 4.38 -11.61
N LEU A 48 -15.25 3.65 -10.51
CA LEU A 48 -15.27 2.19 -10.55
C LEU A 48 -16.65 1.66 -10.97
N GLU A 49 -17.73 2.17 -10.40
CA GLU A 49 -19.10 1.81 -10.78
C GLU A 49 -19.35 2.00 -12.28
N ASP A 50 -18.94 3.16 -12.82
CA ASP A 50 -19.12 3.50 -14.23
C ASP A 50 -18.25 2.67 -15.19
N ASN A 51 -17.23 1.97 -14.66
CA ASN A 51 -16.24 1.24 -15.46
C ASN A 51 -16.18 -0.27 -15.17
N LEU A 52 -17.08 -0.85 -14.37
CA LEU A 52 -17.10 -2.28 -14.04
C LEU A 52 -17.12 -3.21 -15.27
N ASP A 53 -17.65 -2.75 -16.41
CA ASP A 53 -17.63 -3.52 -17.66
C ASP A 53 -16.27 -3.52 -18.39
N ASN A 54 -15.35 -2.62 -18.00
CA ASN A 54 -14.07 -2.39 -18.68
C ASN A 54 -12.85 -2.77 -17.83
N VAL A 55 -12.99 -2.82 -16.51
CA VAL A 55 -11.90 -3.12 -15.56
C VAL A 55 -12.21 -4.35 -14.72
N GLN A 56 -11.19 -4.93 -14.12
CA GLN A 56 -11.28 -6.07 -13.22
C GLN A 56 -11.03 -5.61 -11.77
N PRO A 57 -12.06 -5.55 -10.91
CA PRO A 57 -11.86 -5.30 -9.48
C PRO A 57 -11.13 -6.48 -8.85
N LEU A 58 -9.98 -6.24 -8.22
CA LEU A 58 -9.15 -7.28 -7.60
C LEU A 58 -9.07 -7.05 -6.08
N ASP A 59 -9.73 -7.94 -5.35
CA ASP A 59 -9.88 -7.91 -3.90
C ASP A 59 -8.69 -8.57 -3.21
N VAL A 60 -7.95 -7.78 -2.42
CA VAL A 60 -6.77 -8.26 -1.68
C VAL A 60 -7.06 -8.50 -0.19
N ARG A 61 -8.34 -8.41 0.23
CA ARG A 61 -8.75 -8.72 1.61
C ARG A 61 -8.62 -10.21 1.89
N THR A 62 -9.01 -10.62 3.11
CA THR A 62 -9.04 -12.04 3.45
C THR A 62 -10.06 -12.80 2.62
N LYS A 63 -9.84 -14.10 2.40
CA LYS A 63 -10.83 -14.95 1.71
C LYS A 63 -12.21 -14.91 2.37
N ALA A 64 -12.25 -14.79 3.70
CA ALA A 64 -13.49 -14.68 4.45
C ALA A 64 -14.25 -13.40 4.09
N ASP A 65 -13.56 -12.25 4.02
CA ASP A 65 -14.19 -10.97 3.67
C ASP A 65 -14.71 -10.99 2.22
N PHE A 66 -13.90 -11.49 1.28
CA PHE A 66 -14.29 -11.67 -0.12
C PHE A 66 -15.53 -12.55 -0.29
N THR A 67 -15.59 -13.68 0.42
CA THR A 67 -16.74 -14.60 0.37
C THR A 67 -17.97 -13.99 1.06
N ASN A 68 -17.80 -13.18 2.11
CA ASN A 68 -18.91 -12.57 2.82
C ASN A 68 -19.59 -11.47 1.99
N SER A 69 -18.79 -10.56 1.41
CA SER A 69 -19.28 -9.49 0.54
C SER A 69 -18.14 -8.87 -0.25
N ARG A 70 -18.30 -8.73 -1.57
CA ARG A 70 -17.31 -8.16 -2.49
C ARG A 70 -17.97 -7.26 -3.53
N ILE A 71 -17.19 -6.42 -4.20
CA ILE A 71 -17.64 -5.63 -5.36
C ILE A 71 -18.15 -6.58 -6.45
N GLU A 72 -19.20 -6.21 -7.17
CA GLU A 72 -19.74 -7.03 -8.28
C GLU A 72 -18.65 -7.32 -9.32
N GLY A 73 -18.58 -8.58 -9.78
CA GLY A 73 -17.54 -9.01 -10.71
C GLY A 73 -16.13 -9.20 -10.10
N ALA A 74 -15.90 -8.81 -8.85
CA ALA A 74 -14.55 -8.84 -8.26
C ALA A 74 -13.91 -10.23 -8.25
N HIS A 75 -12.58 -10.23 -8.38
CA HIS A 75 -11.72 -11.40 -8.33
C HIS A 75 -10.90 -11.39 -7.05
N PHE A 76 -10.46 -12.56 -6.60
CA PHE A 76 -9.73 -12.68 -5.34
C PHE A 76 -8.22 -12.80 -5.58
N PHE A 77 -7.44 -11.93 -4.95
CA PHE A 77 -5.97 -11.98 -4.92
C PHE A 77 -5.48 -11.63 -3.51
N GLY A 78 -5.86 -12.45 -2.54
CA GLY A 78 -5.46 -12.28 -1.14
C GLY A 78 -4.88 -13.56 -0.55
N ASP A 79 -4.60 -13.53 0.74
CA ASP A 79 -4.26 -14.73 1.51
C ASP A 79 -5.48 -15.66 1.57
N ASP A 80 -5.38 -16.81 0.90
CA ASP A 80 -6.46 -17.79 0.84
C ASP A 80 -6.52 -18.71 2.07
N GLY A 81 -5.50 -18.63 2.95
CA GLY A 81 -5.36 -19.41 4.18
C GLY A 81 -5.32 -20.93 3.98
N ALA A 82 -5.39 -21.42 2.75
CA ALA A 82 -5.47 -22.84 2.43
C ALA A 82 -4.07 -23.46 2.22
N GLU A 83 -3.08 -22.63 1.90
CA GLU A 83 -1.71 -23.09 1.57
C GLU A 83 -0.58 -22.24 2.16
N ASP A 84 -0.85 -21.38 3.17
CA ASP A 84 0.08 -20.33 3.65
C ASP A 84 0.63 -19.44 2.49
N MET A 85 -0.09 -19.41 1.36
CA MET A 85 0.29 -18.65 0.17
C MET A 85 -0.45 -17.32 0.15
N ASN A 86 0.32 -16.25 0.32
CA ASN A 86 -0.11 -14.89 0.02
C ASN A 86 0.69 -14.44 -1.21
N TRP A 87 0.06 -14.49 -2.39
CA TRP A 87 0.71 -14.16 -3.66
C TRP A 87 1.27 -12.73 -3.69
N ALA A 88 0.59 -11.78 -3.04
CA ALA A 88 1.08 -10.40 -2.94
C ALA A 88 2.36 -10.26 -2.07
N ARG A 89 2.64 -11.23 -1.20
CA ARG A 89 3.83 -11.25 -0.33
C ARG A 89 4.86 -12.30 -0.74
N ALA A 90 4.66 -12.99 -1.86
CA ALA A 90 5.55 -14.04 -2.30
C ALA A 90 6.89 -13.45 -2.77
N ALA A 91 7.98 -13.97 -2.21
CA ALA A 91 9.34 -13.54 -2.51
C ALA A 91 10.28 -14.74 -2.44
N VAL A 92 11.29 -14.74 -3.30
CA VAL A 92 12.31 -15.79 -3.41
C VAL A 92 13.64 -15.24 -2.92
N GLU A 93 14.30 -15.99 -2.04
CA GLU A 93 15.68 -15.73 -1.65
C GLU A 93 16.64 -16.18 -2.76
N THR A 94 17.62 -15.34 -3.05
CA THR A 94 18.66 -15.51 -4.09
C THR A 94 20.03 -15.32 -3.44
N ASP A 95 21.10 -15.61 -4.18
CA ASP A 95 22.46 -15.38 -3.69
C ASP A 95 22.74 -13.89 -3.41
N ASP A 96 22.06 -12.99 -4.13
CA ASP A 96 22.28 -11.53 -4.09
C ASP A 96 21.19 -10.80 -3.27
N GLY A 97 20.33 -11.52 -2.55
CA GLY A 97 19.25 -10.94 -1.74
C GLY A 97 17.89 -11.56 -2.04
N TYR A 98 16.85 -10.74 -2.18
CA TYR A 98 15.48 -11.24 -2.42
C TYR A 98 14.89 -10.61 -3.68
N LEU A 99 14.01 -11.35 -4.35
CA LEU A 99 13.20 -10.88 -5.48
C LEU A 99 11.72 -11.26 -5.29
N PRO A 100 10.78 -10.48 -5.84
CA PRO A 100 9.39 -10.91 -6.02
C PRO A 100 9.30 -12.30 -6.65
N ASP A 101 8.44 -13.17 -6.12
CA ASP A 101 8.14 -14.45 -6.74
C ASP A 101 7.11 -14.25 -7.85
N VAL A 102 7.62 -13.94 -9.05
CA VAL A 102 6.80 -13.65 -10.24
C VAL A 102 5.98 -14.87 -10.68
N GLU A 103 6.50 -16.09 -10.47
CA GLU A 103 5.75 -17.33 -10.76
C GLU A 103 4.52 -17.44 -9.84
N ALA A 104 4.69 -17.12 -8.55
CA ALA A 104 3.56 -17.09 -7.62
C ALA A 104 2.54 -15.99 -7.98
N VAL A 105 2.97 -14.80 -8.39
CA VAL A 105 2.04 -13.75 -8.85
C VAL A 105 1.26 -14.20 -10.07
N ALA A 106 1.94 -14.79 -11.06
CA ALA A 106 1.31 -15.33 -12.26
C ALA A 106 0.28 -16.42 -11.91
N GLU A 107 0.60 -17.36 -11.02
CA GLU A 107 -0.35 -18.36 -10.54
C GLU A 107 -1.57 -17.72 -9.87
N GLY A 108 -1.37 -16.73 -9.00
CA GLY A 108 -2.45 -16.01 -8.35
C GLY A 108 -3.36 -15.29 -9.36
N ALA A 109 -2.78 -14.65 -10.37
CA ALA A 109 -3.52 -14.00 -11.45
C ALA A 109 -4.32 -15.01 -12.30
N GLU A 110 -3.72 -16.16 -12.66
CA GLU A 110 -4.42 -17.24 -13.39
C GLU A 110 -5.61 -17.80 -12.59
N ARG A 111 -5.43 -17.99 -11.28
CA ARG A 111 -6.49 -18.45 -10.38
C ARG A 111 -7.61 -17.43 -10.23
N ALA A 112 -7.26 -16.16 -10.29
CA ALA A 112 -8.20 -15.03 -10.29
C ALA A 112 -8.88 -14.83 -11.65
N GLY A 113 -8.40 -15.46 -12.73
CA GLY A 113 -8.92 -15.24 -14.09
C GLY A 113 -8.45 -13.94 -14.73
N ILE A 114 -7.37 -13.36 -14.22
CA ILE A 114 -6.77 -12.11 -14.69
C ILE A 114 -5.69 -12.40 -15.72
N GLY A 115 -5.77 -11.73 -16.87
CA GLY A 115 -4.74 -11.72 -17.90
C GLY A 115 -3.79 -10.52 -17.78
N ARG A 116 -2.63 -10.63 -18.42
CA ARG A 116 -1.56 -9.61 -18.40
C ARG A 116 -1.97 -8.24 -18.99
N ASN A 117 -3.02 -8.19 -19.81
CA ASN A 117 -3.51 -6.98 -20.49
C ASN A 117 -4.80 -6.41 -19.90
N ASP A 118 -5.34 -7.04 -18.86
CA ASP A 118 -6.59 -6.55 -18.25
C ASP A 118 -6.32 -5.28 -17.45
N ASP A 119 -7.19 -4.28 -17.53
CA ASP A 119 -7.12 -3.14 -16.64
C ASP A 119 -7.63 -3.56 -15.25
N ILE A 120 -6.84 -3.35 -14.19
CA ILE A 120 -7.12 -3.84 -12.84
C ILE A 120 -7.36 -2.69 -11.88
N VAL A 121 -8.41 -2.79 -11.06
CA VAL A 121 -8.59 -1.91 -9.88
C VAL A 121 -8.37 -2.72 -8.62
N PHE A 122 -7.23 -2.52 -7.96
CA PHE A 122 -6.90 -3.15 -6.69
C PHE A 122 -7.68 -2.50 -5.56
N TYR A 123 -8.25 -3.32 -4.67
CA TYR A 123 -8.88 -2.81 -3.45
C TYR A 123 -8.72 -3.76 -2.27
N GLY A 124 -8.48 -3.17 -1.09
CA GLY A 124 -8.52 -3.83 0.21
C GLY A 124 -9.73 -3.37 1.00
N THR A 125 -9.70 -3.52 2.33
CA THR A 125 -10.67 -2.83 3.19
C THR A 125 -10.52 -1.32 3.03
N SER A 126 -9.28 -0.87 2.88
CA SER A 126 -8.88 0.49 2.54
C SER A 126 -7.66 0.44 1.60
N PRO A 127 -7.18 1.56 1.03
CA PRO A 127 -6.06 1.59 0.08
C PRO A 127 -4.71 1.53 0.80
N ASP A 128 -4.49 0.51 1.63
CA ASP A 128 -3.30 0.40 2.45
C ASP A 128 -2.09 -0.19 1.70
N HIS A 129 -1.01 -0.43 2.44
CA HIS A 129 0.23 -0.98 1.92
C HIS A 129 0.08 -2.38 1.29
N GLU A 130 -0.93 -3.18 1.66
CA GLU A 130 -1.15 -4.50 1.04
C GLU A 130 -1.75 -4.34 -0.37
N VAL A 131 -2.64 -3.36 -0.55
CA VAL A 131 -3.21 -3.03 -1.87
C VAL A 131 -2.12 -2.53 -2.82
N MET A 132 -1.29 -1.60 -2.33
CA MET A 132 -0.16 -1.07 -3.12
C MET A 132 0.92 -2.13 -3.35
N ARG A 133 1.09 -3.07 -2.41
CA ARG A 133 1.99 -4.20 -2.63
C ARG A 133 1.50 -5.09 -3.75
N ALA A 134 0.21 -5.42 -3.79
CA ALA A 134 -0.36 -6.22 -4.86
C ALA A 134 -0.14 -5.55 -6.24
N SER A 135 -0.36 -4.24 -6.37
CA SER A 135 -0.11 -3.55 -7.65
C SER A 135 1.36 -3.57 -8.06
N VAL A 136 2.29 -3.31 -7.15
CA VAL A 136 3.73 -3.40 -7.42
C VAL A 136 4.15 -4.82 -7.81
N MET A 137 3.55 -5.86 -7.22
CA MET A 137 3.82 -7.24 -7.61
C MET A 137 3.34 -7.57 -9.03
N PHE A 138 2.20 -7.01 -9.45
CA PHE A 138 1.76 -7.11 -10.83
C PHE A 138 2.71 -6.37 -11.78
N TRP A 139 3.22 -5.19 -11.41
CA TRP A 139 4.26 -4.50 -12.19
C TRP A 139 5.54 -5.33 -12.28
N ALA A 140 5.97 -5.93 -11.16
CA ALA A 140 7.13 -6.81 -11.10
C ALA A 140 6.96 -8.07 -11.94
N ALA A 141 5.72 -8.56 -12.10
CA ALA A 141 5.33 -9.65 -12.99
C ALA A 141 5.05 -9.17 -14.43
N GLY A 142 5.43 -7.93 -14.76
CA GLY A 142 5.32 -7.36 -16.10
C GLY A 142 3.90 -7.10 -16.58
N HIS A 143 2.94 -6.82 -15.71
CA HIS A 143 1.58 -6.49 -16.11
C HIS A 143 1.54 -5.32 -17.12
N GLU A 144 0.81 -5.48 -18.22
CA GLU A 144 0.74 -4.51 -19.34
C GLU A 144 -0.54 -3.67 -19.33
N GLY A 145 -1.60 -4.17 -18.69
CA GLY A 145 -2.83 -3.41 -18.44
C GLY A 145 -2.60 -2.27 -17.45
N ASN A 146 -3.54 -1.33 -17.42
CA ASN A 146 -3.48 -0.23 -16.45
C ASN A 146 -3.84 -0.76 -15.06
N THR A 147 -3.12 -0.31 -14.06
CA THR A 147 -3.38 -0.65 -12.65
C THR A 147 -3.86 0.58 -11.89
N TYR A 148 -4.96 0.44 -11.17
CA TYR A 148 -5.54 1.49 -10.35
C TYR A 148 -5.73 1.02 -8.91
N ILE A 149 -5.85 1.96 -7.97
CA ILE A 149 -6.26 1.69 -6.59
C ILE A 149 -7.59 2.39 -6.31
N LEU A 150 -8.55 1.65 -5.74
CA LEU A 150 -9.79 2.25 -5.24
C LEU A 150 -9.52 3.01 -3.95
N ASP A 151 -9.57 4.33 -4.00
CA ASP A 151 -9.38 5.18 -2.83
C ASP A 151 -10.52 4.99 -1.83
N GLY A 152 -10.17 4.66 -0.59
CA GLY A 152 -11.13 4.24 0.45
C GLY A 152 -11.50 2.76 0.45
N GLY A 153 -11.07 1.99 -0.55
CA GLY A 153 -11.24 0.54 -0.62
C GLY A 153 -12.71 0.06 -0.57
N TYR A 154 -12.92 -1.17 -0.11
CA TYR A 154 -14.26 -1.75 0.00
C TYR A 154 -15.17 -0.97 0.96
N SER A 155 -14.61 -0.33 2.00
CA SER A 155 -15.40 0.44 2.97
C SER A 155 -16.29 1.49 2.31
N VAL A 156 -15.77 2.21 1.30
CA VAL A 156 -16.53 3.28 0.64
C VAL A 156 -17.54 2.75 -0.39
N TRP A 157 -17.28 1.57 -0.96
CA TRP A 157 -18.24 0.85 -1.78
C TRP A 157 -19.46 0.40 -0.97
N ASP A 158 -19.21 -0.17 0.22
CA ASP A 158 -20.25 -0.62 1.16
C ASP A 158 -21.07 0.56 1.70
N GLU A 159 -20.40 1.66 2.06
CA GLU A 159 -21.05 2.90 2.53
C GLU A 159 -21.91 3.57 1.45
N ALA A 160 -21.57 3.40 0.18
CA ALA A 160 -22.33 3.89 -0.96
C ALA A 160 -23.58 3.03 -1.29
N ASP A 161 -23.78 1.91 -0.59
CA ASP A 161 -24.90 0.96 -0.82
C ASP A 161 -24.97 0.47 -2.29
N LEU A 162 -23.79 0.31 -2.91
CA LEU A 162 -23.64 -0.18 -4.27
C LEU A 162 -23.77 -1.72 -4.35
N PRO A 163 -24.07 -2.28 -5.54
CA PRO A 163 -24.23 -3.73 -5.70
C PRO A 163 -23.00 -4.54 -5.24
N THR A 164 -23.27 -5.64 -4.53
CA THR A 164 -22.23 -6.57 -4.06
C THR A 164 -22.59 -8.02 -4.37
N GLU A 165 -21.57 -8.86 -4.42
CA GLU A 165 -21.70 -10.32 -4.49
C GLU A 165 -21.24 -10.99 -3.20
N SER A 166 -21.69 -12.22 -2.98
CA SER A 166 -21.29 -13.06 -1.84
C SER A 166 -21.25 -14.53 -2.22
N GLY A 167 -20.71 -15.36 -1.34
CA GLY A 167 -20.48 -16.79 -1.57
C GLY A 167 -19.16 -17.07 -2.28
N ASP A 168 -18.82 -18.35 -2.36
CA ASP A 168 -17.60 -18.79 -3.03
C ASP A 168 -17.69 -18.49 -4.54
N LYS A 169 -16.59 -17.96 -5.10
CA LYS A 169 -16.37 -17.82 -6.54
C LYS A 169 -15.38 -18.91 -6.95
N ASP A 170 -15.78 -19.75 -7.90
CA ASP A 170 -14.90 -20.77 -8.45
C ASP A 170 -13.72 -20.12 -9.18
N HIS A 171 -12.57 -20.80 -9.19
CA HIS A 171 -11.45 -20.38 -10.03
C HIS A 171 -11.89 -20.36 -11.49
N GLU A 172 -11.76 -19.21 -12.14
CA GLU A 172 -12.15 -19.06 -13.55
C GLU A 172 -11.14 -19.74 -14.49
N GLY A 173 -9.92 -19.98 -14.00
CA GLY A 173 -8.80 -20.46 -14.80
C GLY A 173 -8.32 -19.38 -15.78
N GLY A 174 -7.10 -19.50 -16.28
CA GLY A 174 -6.51 -18.48 -17.13
C GLY A 174 -5.11 -18.85 -17.59
N SER A 175 -4.45 -17.89 -18.22
CA SER A 175 -3.01 -17.94 -18.49
C SER A 175 -2.41 -16.56 -18.24
N TYR A 176 -1.37 -16.49 -17.42
CA TYR A 176 -0.61 -15.27 -17.16
C TYR A 176 0.85 -15.53 -17.53
N ASP A 177 1.26 -15.07 -18.71
CA ASP A 177 2.61 -15.30 -19.22
C ASP A 177 3.60 -14.32 -18.56
N ALA A 178 4.49 -14.85 -17.73
CA ALA A 178 5.52 -14.09 -17.03
C ALA A 178 6.96 -14.51 -17.42
N ASP A 179 7.12 -15.25 -18.52
CA ASP A 179 8.40 -15.85 -18.90
C ASP A 179 9.46 -14.82 -19.38
N ASP A 180 9.03 -13.67 -19.88
CA ASP A 180 9.89 -12.62 -20.49
C ASP A 180 10.12 -11.40 -19.58
N VAL A 181 9.86 -11.51 -18.27
CA VAL A 181 9.85 -10.37 -17.34
C VAL A 181 11.25 -10.00 -16.84
N GLU A 182 11.69 -8.76 -17.11
CA GLU A 182 12.95 -8.22 -16.58
C GLU A 182 12.72 -7.46 -15.25
N ILE A 183 12.75 -8.20 -14.13
CA ILE A 183 12.48 -7.67 -12.77
C ILE A 183 13.47 -6.57 -12.34
N GLY A 184 14.70 -6.58 -12.87
CA GLY A 184 15.80 -5.70 -12.45
C GLY A 184 15.59 -4.20 -12.73
N ASP A 185 14.63 -3.86 -13.58
CA ASP A 185 14.24 -2.46 -13.79
C ASP A 185 13.41 -1.89 -12.63
N LEU A 186 12.72 -2.74 -11.87
CA LEU A 186 11.88 -2.34 -10.74
C LEU A 186 12.51 -2.70 -9.38
N ILE A 187 13.26 -3.80 -9.31
CA ILE A 187 13.78 -4.36 -8.05
C ILE A 187 15.30 -4.35 -8.04
N VAL A 188 15.89 -3.93 -6.93
CA VAL A 188 17.34 -3.97 -6.69
C VAL A 188 17.69 -4.97 -5.60
N THR A 189 18.94 -5.44 -5.64
CA THR A 189 19.54 -6.39 -4.71
C THR A 189 20.47 -5.68 -3.71
N HIS A 190 20.93 -6.39 -2.67
CA HIS A 190 21.91 -5.80 -1.76
C HIS A 190 23.26 -5.56 -2.45
N GLU A 191 23.66 -6.41 -3.41
CA GLU A 191 24.89 -6.21 -4.18
C GLU A 191 24.83 -4.91 -4.98
N TRP A 192 23.69 -4.66 -5.67
CA TRP A 192 23.48 -3.43 -6.43
C TRP A 192 23.54 -2.18 -5.54
N LEU A 193 22.97 -2.25 -4.33
CA LEU A 193 23.00 -1.17 -3.36
C LEU A 193 24.41 -0.95 -2.78
N ASN A 194 25.14 -2.03 -2.48
CA ASN A 194 26.46 -1.97 -1.88
C ASN A 194 27.50 -1.26 -2.77
N GLU A 195 27.31 -1.29 -4.09
CA GLU A 195 28.13 -0.51 -5.03
C GLU A 195 27.95 1.02 -4.91
N ARG A 196 26.90 1.48 -4.22
CA ARG A 196 26.44 2.89 -4.16
C ARG A 196 26.34 3.42 -2.72
N ILE A 197 26.81 2.65 -1.76
CA ILE A 197 26.67 2.96 -0.33
C ILE A 197 28.01 2.70 0.35
N ASP A 198 28.45 3.66 1.14
CA ASP A 198 29.61 3.53 2.00
C ASP A 198 29.31 4.02 3.43
N GLU A 199 30.37 4.16 4.25
CA GLU A 199 30.23 4.62 5.63
C GLU A 199 29.73 6.07 5.74
N ASP A 200 29.94 6.90 4.72
CA ASP A 200 29.55 8.31 4.70
C ASP A 200 28.08 8.49 4.21
N GLY A 201 27.50 7.50 3.53
CA GLY A 201 26.09 7.51 3.12
C GLY A 201 25.82 6.77 1.81
N SER A 202 24.60 6.96 1.28
CA SER A 202 24.23 6.51 -0.06
C SER A 202 24.45 7.60 -1.10
N GLU A 203 24.92 7.22 -2.29
CA GLU A 203 25.03 8.10 -3.45
C GLU A 203 23.67 8.37 -4.13
N ILE A 204 22.63 7.60 -3.78
CA ILE A 204 21.28 7.71 -4.31
C ILE A 204 20.29 7.92 -3.16
N PRO A 205 19.16 8.61 -3.39
CA PRO A 205 18.12 8.69 -2.38
C PRO A 205 17.56 7.32 -2.00
N LEU A 206 17.54 7.04 -0.70
CA LEU A 206 16.93 5.84 -0.13
C LEU A 206 15.77 6.24 0.78
N ILE A 207 14.61 5.61 0.61
CA ILE A 207 13.44 5.79 1.47
C ILE A 207 13.31 4.56 2.37
N ASP A 208 13.43 4.77 3.68
CA ASP A 208 13.09 3.76 4.68
C ASP A 208 11.65 3.96 5.13
N ALA A 209 10.76 3.05 4.73
CA ALA A 209 9.33 3.17 4.96
C ALA A 209 8.87 2.62 6.33
N ARG A 210 9.81 2.23 7.21
CA ARG A 210 9.50 1.69 8.54
C ARG A 210 9.12 2.78 9.54
N GLY A 211 8.64 2.36 10.71
CA GLY A 211 8.43 3.28 11.82
C GLY A 211 9.75 3.84 12.36
N ARG A 212 9.68 5.02 12.97
CA ARG A 212 10.83 5.72 13.58
C ARG A 212 11.70 4.83 14.47
N ASP A 213 11.08 4.05 15.35
CA ASP A 213 11.84 3.21 16.29
C ASP A 213 12.59 2.07 15.58
N GLU A 214 12.04 1.53 14.49
CA GLU A 214 12.73 0.55 13.64
C GLU A 214 13.92 1.20 12.93
N PHE A 215 13.74 2.39 12.36
CA PHE A 215 14.78 3.17 11.69
C PHE A 215 15.94 3.51 12.64
N LEU A 216 15.64 3.93 13.88
CA LEU A 216 16.65 4.24 14.90
C LEU A 216 17.27 3.00 15.55
N GLY A 217 16.77 1.80 15.26
CA GLY A 217 17.19 0.58 15.94
C GLY A 217 16.75 0.48 17.41
N ASN A 218 15.74 1.25 17.82
CA ASN A 218 15.15 1.26 19.17
C ASN A 218 14.06 0.20 19.36
N VAL A 219 14.13 -0.90 18.61
CA VAL A 219 13.16 -1.99 18.69
C VAL A 219 13.52 -2.97 19.80
N ASP A 220 12.50 -3.42 20.55
CA ASP A 220 12.66 -4.57 21.43
C ASP A 220 13.02 -5.79 20.56
N PRO A 221 14.09 -6.55 20.85
CA PRO A 221 14.42 -7.77 20.14
C PRO A 221 13.26 -8.79 20.08
N GLY A 222 12.28 -8.70 20.99
CA GLY A 222 11.05 -9.48 20.94
C GLY A 222 9.97 -8.94 19.99
N TYR A 223 9.98 -7.67 19.60
CA TYR A 223 8.92 -7.09 18.77
C TYR A 223 8.82 -7.74 17.38
N HIS A 224 9.96 -8.18 16.83
CA HIS A 224 10.04 -8.92 15.57
C HIS A 224 10.25 -10.42 15.80
N HIS A 225 9.40 -11.08 16.59
CA HIS A 225 9.45 -12.55 16.74
C HIS A 225 9.41 -13.31 15.39
N THR A 226 8.97 -12.65 14.31
CA THR A 226 8.94 -13.17 12.94
C THR A 226 10.21 -12.90 12.13
N PHE A 227 11.04 -11.93 12.50
CA PHE A 227 12.26 -11.56 11.78
C PHE A 227 13.43 -11.39 12.77
N GLU A 228 14.32 -12.38 12.81
CA GLU A 228 15.56 -12.30 13.58
C GLU A 228 16.54 -11.41 12.80
N PHE A 229 16.81 -10.20 13.31
CA PHE A 229 17.84 -9.31 12.75
C PHE A 229 19.12 -9.38 13.59
N GLU A 230 20.27 -9.50 12.94
CA GLU A 230 21.58 -9.39 13.60
C GLU A 230 21.94 -7.94 13.94
N ARG A 231 21.42 -6.98 13.15
CA ARG A 231 21.71 -5.54 13.27
C ARG A 231 20.44 -4.70 13.30
N PHE A 232 20.51 -3.60 14.06
CA PHE A 232 19.40 -2.67 14.27
C PHE A 232 19.81 -1.27 13.84
N GLY A 233 18.92 -0.55 13.16
CA GLY A 233 19.22 0.73 12.54
C GLY A 233 18.63 0.80 11.14
N HIS A 234 19.25 1.60 10.27
CA HIS A 234 18.89 1.82 8.87
C HIS A 234 20.14 1.86 7.98
N ILE A 235 19.93 1.90 6.66
CA ILE A 235 21.00 2.04 5.67
C ILE A 235 21.53 3.48 5.71
N PRO A 236 22.85 3.75 5.74
CA PRO A 236 23.37 5.11 5.88
C PRO A 236 22.86 6.06 4.77
N GLY A 237 22.48 7.27 5.17
CA GLY A 237 21.93 8.27 4.25
C GLY A 237 20.44 8.11 3.92
N ALA A 238 19.78 7.03 4.36
CA ALA A 238 18.35 6.85 4.13
C ALA A 238 17.50 7.93 4.81
N THR A 239 16.42 8.32 4.14
CA THR A 239 15.39 9.21 4.66
C THR A 239 14.21 8.39 5.14
N ASN A 240 13.81 8.56 6.40
CA ASN A 240 12.66 7.86 6.97
C ASN A 240 11.37 8.60 6.60
N ILE A 241 10.54 7.93 5.80
CA ILE A 241 9.17 8.34 5.48
C ILE A 241 8.29 7.17 5.86
N ASN A 242 7.75 7.19 7.08
CA ASN A 242 6.95 6.09 7.58
C ASN A 242 5.74 5.88 6.66
N HIS A 243 5.56 4.66 6.15
CA HIS A 243 4.56 4.38 5.12
C HIS A 243 3.16 4.98 5.38
N PRO A 244 2.60 4.99 6.61
CA PRO A 244 1.30 5.57 6.91
C PRO A 244 1.16 7.05 6.56
N GLN A 245 2.27 7.78 6.38
CA GLN A 245 2.26 9.19 5.95
C GLN A 245 1.68 9.38 4.54
N ASN A 246 1.61 8.33 3.73
CA ASN A 246 0.96 8.35 2.40
C ASN A 246 -0.58 8.38 2.46
N GLY A 247 -1.16 8.05 3.60
CA GLY A 247 -2.59 8.01 3.81
C GLY A 247 -3.09 9.13 4.72
N ILE A 248 -4.40 9.30 4.70
CA ILE A 248 -5.17 10.08 5.66
C ILE A 248 -6.09 9.11 6.39
N GLY A 249 -6.12 9.19 7.71
CA GLY A 249 -7.06 8.40 8.49
C GLY A 249 -7.01 8.71 9.98
N SER A 250 -7.87 8.01 10.73
CA SER A 250 -8.10 8.24 12.15
C SER A 250 -7.86 6.97 12.97
N GLY A 251 -7.39 7.15 14.21
CA GLY A 251 -7.19 6.03 15.13
C GLY A 251 -6.11 5.07 14.63
N ASP A 252 -6.47 3.80 14.47
CA ASP A 252 -5.54 2.74 14.07
C ASP A 252 -5.45 2.56 12.53
N ASN A 253 -6.33 3.21 11.75
CA ASN A 253 -6.28 3.16 10.28
C ASN A 253 -5.74 4.49 9.74
N ALA A 254 -4.49 4.47 9.26
CA ALA A 254 -3.88 5.64 8.64
C ALA A 254 -4.18 5.79 7.15
N TYR A 255 -4.86 4.81 6.54
CA TYR A 255 -5.22 4.79 5.13
C TYR A 255 -6.74 4.72 4.99
N GLU A 256 -7.51 5.58 5.66
CA GLU A 256 -8.93 5.71 5.32
C GLU A 256 -9.08 6.21 3.88
N ARG A 257 -8.18 7.10 3.45
CA ARG A 257 -8.00 7.56 2.07
C ARG A 257 -6.52 7.78 1.78
N LEU A 258 -6.19 8.00 0.51
CA LEU A 258 -4.87 8.47 0.08
C LEU A 258 -4.77 9.99 0.17
N ARG A 259 -3.55 10.49 0.34
CA ARG A 259 -3.25 11.93 0.25
C ARG A 259 -3.43 12.45 -1.17
N SER A 260 -3.74 13.74 -1.30
CA SER A 260 -3.79 14.39 -2.62
C SER A 260 -2.40 14.46 -3.26
N GLN A 261 -2.34 14.78 -4.56
CA GLN A 261 -1.07 15.04 -5.25
C GLN A 261 -0.25 16.11 -4.52
N GLU A 262 -0.86 17.24 -4.18
CA GLU A 262 -0.19 18.37 -3.51
C GLU A 262 0.43 17.94 -2.16
N GLU A 263 -0.31 17.19 -1.35
CA GLU A 263 0.18 16.71 -0.06
C GLU A 263 1.31 15.68 -0.19
N LEU A 264 1.25 14.81 -1.22
CA LEU A 264 2.33 13.86 -1.50
C LEU A 264 3.58 14.57 -2.03
N GLU A 265 3.44 15.60 -2.86
CA GLU A 265 4.56 16.45 -3.30
C GLU A 265 5.20 17.17 -2.10
N GLU A 266 4.40 17.74 -1.19
CA GLU A 266 4.94 18.36 0.02
C GLU A 266 5.66 17.32 0.93
N LEU A 267 5.12 16.09 1.05
CA LEU A 267 5.75 15.02 1.81
C LEU A 267 7.12 14.60 1.22
N TYR A 268 7.16 14.30 -0.07
CA TYR A 268 8.34 13.71 -0.71
C TYR A 268 9.36 14.74 -1.19
N ILE A 269 8.92 15.90 -1.69
CA ILE A 269 9.82 16.91 -2.25
C ILE A 269 10.19 17.93 -1.18
N ASP A 270 9.21 18.57 -0.55
CA ASP A 270 9.49 19.69 0.34
C ASP A 270 10.01 19.23 1.71
N ALA A 271 9.38 18.22 2.31
CA ALA A 271 9.71 17.74 3.64
C ALA A 271 10.88 16.74 3.63
N ALA A 272 10.89 15.80 2.69
CA ALA A 272 11.97 14.81 2.56
C ALA A 272 13.16 15.30 1.74
N GLY A 273 13.00 16.37 0.94
CA GLY A 273 14.08 16.96 0.14
C GLY A 273 14.48 16.11 -1.07
N LEU A 274 13.60 15.24 -1.56
CA LEU A 274 13.88 14.36 -2.69
C LEU A 274 13.62 15.08 -4.03
N ASP A 275 14.38 14.71 -5.07
CA ASP A 275 14.23 15.26 -6.43
C ASP A 275 13.58 14.22 -7.37
N PRO A 276 12.45 14.55 -8.03
CA PRO A 276 11.78 13.64 -8.97
C PRO A 276 12.62 13.16 -10.16
N SER A 277 13.77 13.80 -10.44
CA SER A 277 14.70 13.42 -11.49
C SER A 277 15.79 12.44 -11.05
N GLU A 278 15.87 12.11 -9.76
CA GLU A 278 16.86 11.21 -9.19
C GLU A 278 16.33 9.78 -9.09
N LEU A 279 17.22 8.81 -9.35
CA LEU A 279 16.96 7.40 -9.06
C LEU A 279 16.77 7.20 -7.56
N THR A 280 15.56 6.81 -7.14
CA THR A 280 15.21 6.65 -5.72
C THR A 280 14.82 5.21 -5.42
N VAL A 281 15.34 4.67 -4.31
CA VAL A 281 15.05 3.29 -3.87
C VAL A 281 14.24 3.28 -2.58
N SER A 282 13.11 2.59 -2.57
CA SER A 282 12.29 2.37 -1.37
C SER A 282 12.56 1.00 -0.74
N TYR A 283 12.65 0.94 0.59
CA TYR A 283 12.79 -0.30 1.36
C TYR A 283 12.08 -0.22 2.71
N CYS A 284 11.84 -1.37 3.34
CA CYS A 284 11.25 -1.41 4.68
C CYS A 284 11.84 -2.55 5.53
N VAL A 285 11.01 -3.46 6.06
CA VAL A 285 11.48 -4.72 6.66
C VAL A 285 11.63 -5.82 5.62
N SER A 286 10.66 -6.00 4.71
CA SER A 286 10.61 -7.16 3.81
C SER A 286 9.86 -6.85 2.51
N GLY A 287 10.08 -5.68 1.90
CA GLY A 287 9.48 -5.28 0.62
C GLY A 287 8.02 -4.80 0.66
N ILE A 288 7.24 -5.17 1.70
CA ILE A 288 5.80 -4.89 1.73
C ILE A 288 5.52 -3.39 1.96
N ARG A 289 5.95 -2.84 3.10
CA ARG A 289 5.68 -1.44 3.51
C ARG A 289 6.43 -0.38 2.67
N SER A 290 7.34 -0.80 1.80
CA SER A 290 8.00 0.06 0.80
C SER A 290 7.14 0.31 -0.44
N SER A 291 6.11 -0.54 -0.68
CA SER A 291 5.22 -0.44 -1.83
C SER A 291 4.45 0.87 -1.92
N PRO A 292 4.01 1.50 -0.81
CA PRO A 292 3.44 2.83 -0.86
C PRO A 292 4.35 3.90 -1.47
N GLY A 293 5.63 3.93 -1.09
CA GLY A 293 6.57 4.87 -1.71
C GLY A 293 6.78 4.59 -3.19
N MET A 294 6.89 3.31 -3.58
CA MET A 294 7.02 2.91 -4.97
C MET A 294 5.80 3.34 -5.80
N PHE A 295 4.59 3.03 -5.32
CA PHE A 295 3.35 3.33 -6.02
C PHE A 295 3.10 4.84 -6.11
N MET A 296 3.24 5.57 -4.99
CA MET A 296 2.93 7.00 -4.95
C MET A 296 3.89 7.83 -5.78
N LEU A 297 5.19 7.57 -5.70
CA LEU A 297 6.17 8.30 -6.49
C LEU A 297 6.01 8.02 -7.99
N THR A 298 5.74 6.77 -8.38
CA THR A 298 5.39 6.44 -9.78
C THR A 298 4.14 7.20 -10.23
N THR A 299 3.12 7.25 -9.37
CA THR A 299 1.86 7.96 -9.62
C THR A 299 2.05 9.48 -9.74
N LEU A 300 3.02 10.06 -9.03
CA LEU A 300 3.45 11.46 -9.18
C LEU A 300 4.30 11.71 -10.43
N GLY A 301 4.59 10.68 -11.23
CA GLY A 301 5.39 10.77 -12.45
C GLY A 301 6.90 10.73 -12.23
N TRP A 302 7.37 10.08 -11.17
CA TRP A 302 8.80 9.82 -10.98
C TRP A 302 9.24 8.68 -11.89
N ASP A 303 10.17 8.97 -12.79
CA ASP A 303 10.54 8.03 -13.87
C ASP A 303 11.51 6.92 -13.43
N ASP A 304 12.26 7.11 -12.34
CA ASP A 304 13.32 6.19 -11.91
C ASP A 304 13.16 5.80 -10.44
N MET A 305 12.13 4.99 -10.20
CA MET A 305 11.82 4.41 -8.88
C MET A 305 12.17 2.93 -8.86
N LYS A 306 12.86 2.50 -7.80
CA LYS A 306 13.16 1.08 -7.56
C LYS A 306 12.78 0.66 -6.14
N MET A 307 12.62 -0.64 -5.94
CA MET A 307 12.38 -1.24 -4.63
C MET A 307 13.49 -2.20 -4.27
N TYR A 308 13.96 -2.13 -3.03
CA TYR A 308 14.82 -3.17 -2.47
C TYR A 308 13.96 -4.19 -1.71
N GLU A 309 13.61 -5.28 -2.40
CA GLU A 309 12.71 -6.32 -1.90
C GLU A 309 13.22 -6.96 -0.60
N GLY A 310 14.52 -7.28 -0.54
CA GLY A 310 15.17 -7.85 0.64
C GLY A 310 15.07 -6.94 1.87
N SER A 311 15.10 -5.62 1.64
CA SER A 311 14.85 -4.61 2.67
C SER A 311 15.73 -4.83 3.92
N TRP A 312 15.28 -4.43 5.11
CA TRP A 312 16.05 -4.61 6.34
C TRP A 312 16.21 -6.07 6.76
N ARG A 313 15.33 -6.98 6.34
CA ARG A 313 15.47 -8.42 6.60
C ARG A 313 16.72 -8.98 5.95
N ASP A 314 17.02 -8.53 4.74
CA ASP A 314 18.26 -8.87 4.06
C ASP A 314 19.41 -8.05 4.64
N TRP A 315 19.36 -6.72 4.49
CA TRP A 315 20.48 -5.84 4.89
C TRP A 315 20.87 -5.99 6.34
N GLY A 316 19.91 -6.03 7.27
CA GLY A 316 20.17 -6.17 8.71
C GLY A 316 20.85 -7.48 9.12
N ASN A 317 20.87 -8.49 8.24
CA ASN A 317 21.49 -9.79 8.46
C ASN A 317 22.76 -10.03 7.62
N LEU A 318 23.16 -9.06 6.79
CA LEU A 318 24.42 -9.14 6.04
C LEU A 318 25.65 -8.98 6.95
N PRO A 319 26.81 -9.56 6.56
CA PRO A 319 28.03 -9.50 7.35
C PRO A 319 28.45 -8.09 7.75
N ASP A 320 28.79 -7.93 9.03
CA ASP A 320 29.30 -6.67 9.56
C ASP A 320 30.65 -6.28 8.92
N GLY A 321 30.88 -4.98 8.75
CA GLY A 321 32.08 -4.42 8.14
C GLY A 321 32.15 -4.45 6.61
N GLU A 322 31.23 -5.15 5.92
CA GLU A 322 31.09 -5.11 4.45
C GLU A 322 29.89 -4.27 4.00
N TYR A 323 28.81 -4.26 4.80
CA TYR A 323 27.58 -3.53 4.51
C TYR A 323 27.31 -2.52 5.62
N PRO A 324 27.42 -1.21 5.41
CA PRO A 324 27.33 -0.24 6.50
C PRO A 324 25.89 -0.07 7.01
N TYR A 325 25.74 0.38 8.25
CA TYR A 325 24.45 0.71 8.86
C TYR A 325 24.59 1.87 9.84
N SER A 326 23.49 2.58 10.09
CA SER A 326 23.42 3.74 10.97
C SER A 326 22.30 3.59 12.00
N GLN A 327 22.47 4.24 13.15
CA GLN A 327 21.43 4.43 14.17
C GLN A 327 21.21 5.92 14.47
N GLU A 328 21.77 6.80 13.63
CA GLU A 328 21.69 8.25 13.81
C GLU A 328 20.25 8.75 13.61
N ALA A 329 19.88 9.79 14.34
CA ALA A 329 18.55 10.38 14.29
C ALA A 329 18.48 11.54 13.28
N GLU A 330 18.89 11.27 12.05
CA GLU A 330 18.92 12.23 10.93
C GLU A 330 17.95 11.79 9.82
N ASN A 331 17.56 12.74 8.96
CA ASN A 331 16.69 12.50 7.80
C ASN A 331 15.35 11.80 8.13
N ILE A 332 14.73 12.15 9.26
CA ILE A 332 13.40 11.64 9.62
C ILE A 332 12.36 12.70 9.29
N VAL A 333 11.43 12.36 8.41
CA VAL A 333 10.30 13.24 8.08
C VAL A 333 9.26 13.13 9.19
N GLU A 334 9.40 14.02 10.17
CA GLU A 334 8.48 14.10 11.31
C GLU A 334 7.07 14.48 10.86
N HIS A 335 6.06 13.85 11.49
CA HIS A 335 4.64 14.20 11.48
C HIS A 335 4.20 15.15 10.35
N PHE A 336 3.95 14.56 9.18
CA PHE A 336 3.16 15.18 8.14
C PHE A 336 1.69 15.13 8.61
N ASP A 337 1.30 16.13 9.41
CA ASP A 337 -0.03 16.21 10.00
C ASP A 337 -1.09 16.21 8.88
N ASN A 338 -2.19 15.48 9.09
CA ASN A 338 -3.39 15.67 8.28
C ASN A 338 -3.75 17.15 8.37
N ALA A 339 -3.62 17.89 7.26
CA ALA A 339 -4.05 19.26 7.21
C ALA A 339 -5.50 19.33 7.72
N THR A 340 -5.70 20.11 8.78
CA THR A 340 -6.94 20.21 9.57
C THR A 340 -8.16 20.65 8.77
#